data_AF-A0A5J4ZQP1-F1
#
_entry.id   AF-A0A5J4ZQP1-F1
#
_cell.length_a   1.000
_cell.length_b   1.000
_cell.length_c   1.000
_cell.angle_alpha   90.00
_cell.angle_beta   90.00
_cell.angle_gamma   90.00
#
_symmetry.space_group_name_H-M   'P 1'
#
loop_
_entity.id
_entity.type
_entity.pdbx_description
1 polymer ?
#
loop_
_entity_poly.entity_id
_entity_poly.type
_entity_poly.pdbx_seq_one_letter_code
_entity_poly.pdbx_strand_id
1 'polypeptide(L)'
;MRMTAKIGSHEVIMLVDSGSTHNFVSERIARLLRMPVVPTEPFTVRVANGENMKCQGRVGSGLGDPMARNVGFSNLQLGKTDHGVYVG
;
A
#
# COMPACT_ATOMS: atom_id res chain seq x y z
N MET A 1 10.52 -4.27 -11.23
CA MET A 1 10.79 -2.97 -11.89
C MET A 1 10.70 -1.85 -10.86
N ARG A 2 11.57 -0.84 -10.92
CA ARG A 2 11.52 0.34 -10.02
C ARG A 2 11.08 1.55 -10.82
N MET A 3 10.07 2.26 -10.31
CA MET A 3 9.55 3.47 -10.94
C MET A 3 9.37 4.57 -9.90
N THR A 4 9.45 5.81 -10.36
CA THR A 4 9.06 6.98 -9.58
C THR A 4 7.58 7.25 -9.81
N ALA A 5 6.84 7.49 -8.74
CA ALA A 5 5.44 7.88 -8.78
C ALA A 5 5.21 9.13 -7.93
N LYS A 6 4.17 9.90 -8.27
CA LYS A 6 3.73 11.05 -7.48
C LYS A 6 2.41 10.72 -6.79
N ILE A 7 2.38 10.82 -5.46
CA ILE A 7 1.16 10.68 -4.65
C ILE A 7 0.90 12.01 -3.96
N GLY A 8 -0.15 12.71 -4.40
CA GLY A 8 -0.40 14.10 -3.99
C GLY A 8 0.78 15.00 -4.37
N SER A 9 1.39 15.66 -3.38
CA SER A 9 2.58 16.50 -3.56
C SER A 9 3.92 15.76 -3.35
N HIS A 10 3.90 14.45 -3.08
CA HIS A 10 5.09 13.70 -2.72
C HIS A 10 5.54 12.79 -3.86
N GLU A 11 6.84 12.80 -4.11
CA GLU A 11 7.49 11.86 -5.01
C GLU A 11 7.91 10.61 -4.20
N VAL A 12 7.49 9.44 -4.66
CA VAL A 12 7.74 8.16 -4.00
C VAL A 12 8.33 7.17 -4.99
N ILE A 13 9.09 6.22 -4.46
CA ILE A 13 9.57 5.09 -5.25
C ILE A 13 8.59 3.93 -5.11
N MET A 14 8.23 3.36 -6.25
CA MET A 14 7.36 2.20 -6.37
C MET A 14 8.12 1.03 -6.98
N LEU A 15 7.88 -0.15 -6.42
CA LEU A 15 8.36 -1.40 -6.95
C LEU A 15 7.17 -2.13 -7.59
N VAL A 16 7.28 -2.42 -8.88
CA VAL A 16 6.31 -3.23 -9.61
C VAL A 16 6.88 -4.62 -9.77
N ASP A 17 6.19 -5.60 -9.20
CA ASP A 17 6.57 -7.00 -9.18
C ASP A 17 5.32 -7.87 -9.36
N SER A 18 5.23 -8.56 -10.51
CA SER A 18 4.13 -9.49 -10.80
C SER A 18 4.23 -10.81 -10.02
N GLY A 19 5.38 -11.08 -9.39
CA GLY A 19 5.57 -12.25 -8.51
C GLY A 19 5.07 -12.03 -7.08
N SER A 20 4.71 -10.80 -6.71
CA SER A 20 4.20 -10.47 -5.39
C SER A 20 2.73 -10.84 -5.23
N THR A 21 2.38 -11.44 -4.09
CA THR A 21 1.00 -11.84 -3.77
C THR A 21 0.16 -10.69 -3.19
N HIS A 22 0.80 -9.70 -2.59
CA HIS A 22 0.16 -8.54 -1.95
C HIS A 22 0.91 -7.25 -2.29
N ASN A 23 0.22 -6.12 -2.18
CA ASN A 23 0.83 -4.80 -2.27
C ASN A 23 1.21 -4.28 -0.88
N PHE A 24 2.34 -3.59 -0.79
CA PHE A 24 2.84 -3.04 0.47
C PHE A 24 3.18 -1.56 0.32
N VAL A 25 2.96 -0.82 1.40
CA VAL A 25 3.48 0.53 1.60
C VAL A 25 4.25 0.54 2.91
N SER A 26 5.39 1.21 2.93
CA SER A 26 6.14 1.33 4.18
C SER A 26 5.36 2.17 5.19
N GLU A 27 5.47 1.81 6.46
CA GLU A 27 4.84 2.55 7.55
C GLU A 27 5.21 4.06 7.54
N ARG A 28 6.46 4.36 7.16
CA ARG A 28 6.94 5.74 6.99
C ARG A 28 6.14 6.50 5.93
N ILE A 29 5.92 5.91 4.77
CA ILE A 29 5.19 6.56 3.67
C ILE A 29 3.70 6.66 4.00
N ALA A 30 3.11 5.64 4.61
CA ALA A 30 1.72 5.69 5.08
C ALA A 30 1.49 6.85 6.07
N ARG A 31 2.40 7.04 7.03
CA ARG A 31 2.36 8.18 7.97
C ARG A 31 2.59 9.52 7.27
N LEU A 32 3.61 9.61 6.41
CA LEU A 32 3.94 10.85 5.69
C LEU A 32 2.75 11.35 4.87
N LEU A 33 2.07 10.42 4.19
CA LEU A 33 0.92 10.69 3.33
C LEU A 33 -0.42 10.72 4.09
N ARG A 34 -0.40 10.54 5.42
CA ARG A 34 -1.58 10.47 6.29
C ARG A 34 -2.64 9.51 5.75
N MET A 35 -2.18 8.35 5.26
CA MET A 35 -3.08 7.32 4.73
C MET A 35 -3.99 6.80 5.85
N PRO A 36 -5.28 6.55 5.56
CA PRO A 36 -6.17 5.91 6.52
C PRO A 36 -5.76 4.44 6.64
N VAL A 37 -5.10 4.10 7.75
CA VAL A 37 -4.70 2.73 8.07
C VAL A 37 -5.69 2.16 9.05
N VAL A 38 -6.38 1.09 8.65
CA VAL A 38 -7.24 0.30 9.53
C VAL A 38 -6.50 -0.96 10.00
N PRO A 39 -6.72 -1.41 11.24
CA PRO A 39 -6.17 -2.68 11.70
C PRO A 39 -6.60 -3.85 10.80
N THR A 40 -5.74 -4.84 10.63
CA THR A 40 -6.05 -6.13 10.01
C THR A 40 -5.61 -7.25 10.94
N GLU A 41 -6.11 -8.47 10.72
CA GLU A 41 -5.52 -9.65 11.35
C GLU A 41 -4.03 -9.71 11.01
N PRO A 42 -3.12 -9.78 12.01
CA PRO A 42 -1.70 -9.81 11.75
C PRO A 42 -1.27 -11.02 10.93
N PHE A 43 -0.47 -10.79 9.89
CA PHE A 43 0.13 -11.86 9.09
C PHE A 43 1.56 -11.48 8.69
N THR A 44 2.30 -12.47 8.20
CA THR A 44 3.70 -12.31 7.79
C THR A 44 3.84 -12.67 6.33
N VAL A 45 4.54 -11.83 5.58
CA VAL A 45 4.88 -12.09 4.17
C VAL A 45 6.40 -12.16 4.03
N ARG A 46 6.87 -13.17 3.29
CA ARG A 46 8.27 -13.26 2.91
C ARG A 46 8.50 -12.41 1.66
N VAL A 47 9.33 -11.39 1.79
CA VAL A 47 9.65 -10.45 0.71
C VAL A 47 10.85 -10.93 -0.12
N ALA A 48 11.11 -10.27 -1.25
CA ALA A 48 12.10 -10.70 -2.23
C ALA A 48 13.55 -10.80 -1.71
N ASN A 49 13.90 -10.03 -0.68
CA ASN A 49 15.22 -10.13 -0.03
C ASN A 49 15.33 -11.31 0.97
N GLY A 50 14.27 -12.12 1.10
CA GLY A 50 14.19 -13.27 1.98
C GLY A 50 13.73 -12.96 3.41
N GLU A 51 13.55 -11.69 3.77
CA GLU A 51 13.08 -11.27 5.09
C GLU A 51 11.57 -11.47 5.25
N ASN A 52 11.14 -11.49 6.51
CA ASN A 52 9.73 -11.60 6.90
C ASN A 52 9.20 -10.23 7.31
N MET A 53 8.22 -9.72 6.58
CA MET A 53 7.52 -8.48 6.86
C MET A 53 6.22 -8.78 7.60
N LYS A 54 6.06 -8.22 8.80
CA LYS A 54 4.82 -8.33 9.58
C LYS A 54 3.86 -7.22 9.16
N CYS A 55 2.65 -7.61 8.76
CA CYS A 55 1.58 -6.69 8.38
C CYS A 55 0.51 -6.68 9.47
N GLN A 56 0.17 -5.49 9.97
CA GLN A 56 -0.86 -5.30 11.01
C GLN A 56 -1.86 -4.20 10.66
N GLY A 57 -1.64 -3.50 9.54
CA GLY A 57 -2.55 -2.49 9.03
C GLY A 57 -2.78 -2.65 7.54
N ARG A 58 -3.94 -2.20 7.08
CA ARG A 58 -4.29 -2.10 5.66
C ARG A 58 -4.74 -0.67 5.37
N VAL A 59 -4.30 -0.12 4.26
CA VAL A 59 -4.81 1.15 3.75
C VAL A 59 -6.26 0.95 3.32
N GLY A 60 -7.15 1.73 3.91
CA GLY A 60 -8.56 1.69 3.62
C GLY A 60 -9.30 2.69 4.49
N SER A 61 -10.32 3.32 3.92
CA SER A 61 -11.35 3.94 4.74
C SER A 61 -12.15 2.85 5.44
N GLY A 62 -12.55 3.07 6.70
CA GLY A 62 -13.50 2.19 7.38
C GLY A 62 -14.77 1.96 6.55
N LEU A 63 -15.53 0.91 6.87
CA LEU A 63 -16.81 0.59 6.23
C LEU A 63 -17.68 1.85 6.09
N GLY A 64 -17.79 2.38 4.87
CA GLY A 64 -18.71 3.48 4.54
C GLY A 64 -18.13 4.76 3.93
N ASP A 65 -16.81 4.94 3.78
CA ASP A 65 -16.29 6.25 3.30
C ASP A 65 -16.08 6.29 1.76
N PRO A 66 -16.72 7.25 1.03
CA PRO A 66 -16.53 7.48 -0.41
C PRO A 66 -15.12 7.90 -0.84
N MET A 67 -14.18 8.06 0.11
CA MET A 67 -12.85 8.64 -0.09
C MET A 67 -11.81 7.74 -0.76
N ALA A 68 -12.13 6.48 -1.09
CA ALA A 68 -11.27 5.66 -1.96
C ALA A 68 -11.04 6.28 -3.34
N ARG A 69 -11.87 7.27 -3.74
CA ARG A 69 -11.69 8.06 -4.96
C ARG A 69 -10.68 9.21 -4.86
N ASN A 70 -10.29 9.65 -3.66
CA ASN A 70 -9.59 10.92 -3.47
C ASN A 70 -8.20 10.82 -2.83
N VAL A 71 -7.73 9.62 -2.49
CA VAL A 71 -6.29 9.41 -2.31
C VAL A 71 -5.72 9.42 -3.72
N GLY A 72 -4.93 10.44 -4.07
CA GLY A 72 -4.44 10.77 -5.43
C GLY A 72 -3.62 9.69 -6.14
N PHE A 73 -4.22 8.52 -6.34
CA PHE A 73 -3.81 7.41 -7.19
C PHE A 73 -4.44 7.54 -8.57
N SER A 74 -4.84 8.74 -9.00
CA SER A 74 -5.55 8.95 -10.28
C SER A 74 -4.78 8.38 -11.49
N ASN A 75 -3.45 8.22 -11.36
CA ASN A 75 -2.58 7.62 -12.37
C ASN A 75 -1.95 6.28 -11.94
N LEU A 76 -2.28 5.78 -10.74
CA LEU A 76 -1.85 4.48 -10.26
C LEU A 76 -3.08 3.59 -10.11
N GLN A 77 -3.51 2.99 -11.21
CA GLN A 77 -4.37 1.81 -11.13
C GLN A 77 -3.53 0.65 -10.59
N LEU A 78 -3.49 0.53 -9.26
CA LEU A 78 -3.20 -0.76 -8.65
C LEU A 78 -4.33 -1.68 -9.13
N GLY A 79 -3.97 -2.69 -9.93
CA GLY A 79 -4.95 -3.61 -10.51
C GLY A 79 -5.93 -4.13 -9.47
N LYS A 80 -7.17 -4.42 -9.89
CA LYS A 80 -8.20 -5.10 -9.08
C LYS A 80 -7.68 -6.45 -8.57
N THR A 81 -6.85 -6.46 -7.54
CA THR A 81 -6.55 -7.64 -6.75
C THR A 81 -7.11 -7.36 -5.36
N ASP A 82 -8.05 -8.20 -4.95
CA ASP A 82 -8.91 -8.08 -3.77
C ASP A 82 -8.15 -8.05 -2.42
N HIS A 83 -6.82 -7.97 -2.44
CA HIS A 83 -5.96 -7.98 -1.27
C HIS A 83 -5.71 -6.58 -0.69
N GLY A 84 -5.87 -5.49 -1.45
CA GLY A 84 -5.60 -4.13 -0.95
C GLY A 84 -4.11 -3.81 -0.74
N VAL A 85 -3.80 -2.75 0.00
CA VAL A 85 -2.42 -2.29 0.29
C VAL A 85 -2.15 -2.42 1.78
N TYR A 86 -1.13 -3.20 2.16
CA TYR A 86 -0.77 -3.43 3.57
C TYR A 86 0.37 -2.54 4.02
N VAL A 87 0.39 -2.28 5.32
CA VAL A 87 1.45 -1.51 5.96
C VAL A 87 2.42 -2.47 6.64
N GLY A 88 3.69 -2.37 6.25
CA GLY A 88 4.80 -3.15 6.79
C GLY A 88 6.13 -2.41 6.71
#